data_AF-A0AAU7U851-F1
#
_entry.id   AF-A0AAU7U851-F1
#
_cell.length_a   1.000
_cell.length_b   1.000
_cell.length_c   1.000
_cell.angle_alpha   90.00
_cell.angle_beta   90.00
_cell.angle_gamma   90.00
#
_symmetry.space_group_name_H-M   'P 1'
#
loop_
_entity.id
_entity.type
_entity.pdbx_description
1 polymer ?
#
loop_
_entity_poly.entity_id
_entity_poly.type
_entity_poly.pdbx_seq_one_letter_code
_entity_poly.pdbx_strand_id
1 'polypeptide(L)'
;MLSHDWLALAPERTVYADLSTDHYPWSEVYLDLASRTQLAGVLDVRDGDQLGRYIWNGGEVRGAYLSGRGDLPELAALPALLPRGSVSLYQLEPVLAELVWECRHGTFTDVQVPWPEARDLLAGRRYRGVLLSAGGACSFWDDGRLLGGTLPAPNEPVQTVAQQVQFGLEELTQFWSEVLATLATRVPLETNWRTAVTALADEHPCLDPFAREVWLEGSQLRLHPDVPMEEVQAALRDVLPMLLPLPAAQRSAAVADLRQHRLFEAAGLADLPL
;
A
#
# COMPACT_ATOMS: atom_id res chain seq x y z
N MET A 1 -9.93 -20.45 0.91
CA MET A 1 -9.58 -19.09 0.44
C MET A 1 -9.23 -18.28 1.66
N LEU A 2 -8.00 -17.77 1.75
CA LEU A 2 -7.67 -16.74 2.74
C LEU A 2 -8.47 -15.49 2.34
N SER A 3 -9.38 -15.04 3.21
CA SER A 3 -10.04 -13.75 2.99
C SER A 3 -9.04 -12.64 3.26
N HIS A 4 -9.04 -11.60 2.41
CA HIS A 4 -8.38 -10.29 2.63
C HIS A 4 -8.44 -9.78 4.08
N ASP A 5 -9.50 -10.11 4.81
CA ASP A 5 -9.79 -9.49 6.10
C ASP A 5 -8.81 -9.88 7.21
N TRP A 6 -8.05 -10.97 7.07
CA TRP A 6 -7.31 -11.50 8.21
C TRP A 6 -5.91 -12.01 7.90
N LEU A 7 -4.95 -11.10 8.04
CA LEU A 7 -3.53 -11.44 8.00
C LEU A 7 -3.15 -12.28 9.22
N ALA A 8 -2.64 -13.49 8.98
CA ALA A 8 -2.20 -14.38 10.05
C ALA A 8 -0.96 -13.81 10.76
N LEU A 9 -1.02 -13.75 12.09
CA LEU A 9 0.09 -13.33 12.94
C LEU A 9 0.80 -14.54 13.53
N ALA A 10 2.09 -14.40 13.79
CA ALA A 10 2.92 -15.51 14.23
C ALA A 10 2.59 -15.89 15.70
N PRO A 11 2.25 -17.17 16.00
CA PRO A 11 1.83 -17.60 17.34
C PRO A 11 2.85 -17.36 18.44
N GLU A 12 4.14 -17.36 18.12
CA GLU A 12 5.23 -17.11 19.06
C GLU A 12 5.23 -15.68 19.65
N ARG A 13 4.44 -14.76 19.07
CA ARG A 13 4.28 -13.38 19.54
C ARG A 13 3.06 -13.19 20.44
N THR A 14 2.41 -14.28 20.83
CA THR A 14 1.15 -14.22 21.59
C THR A 14 1.41 -13.96 23.08
N VAL A 15 0.79 -12.93 23.63
CA VAL A 15 0.76 -12.62 25.07
C VAL A 15 -0.24 -13.55 25.77
N TYR A 16 -1.43 -13.65 25.21
CA TYR A 16 -2.43 -14.65 25.58
C TYR A 16 -3.25 -15.02 24.35
N ALA A 17 -3.69 -16.28 24.29
CA ALA A 17 -4.37 -16.86 23.14
C ALA A 17 -5.73 -17.41 23.55
N ASP A 18 -6.75 -17.17 22.72
CA ASP A 18 -8.07 -17.80 22.77
C ASP A 18 -8.73 -17.74 24.17
N LEU A 19 -8.56 -16.62 24.88
CA LEU A 19 -9.21 -16.40 26.17
C LEU A 19 -10.69 -16.14 25.96
N SER A 20 -11.54 -17.03 26.46
CA SER A 20 -12.99 -16.83 26.40
C SER A 20 -13.41 -15.66 27.28
N THR A 21 -14.17 -14.72 26.70
CA THR A 21 -14.73 -13.58 27.45
C THR A 21 -15.82 -13.96 28.44
N ASP A 22 -16.35 -15.19 28.37
CA ASP A 22 -17.26 -15.75 29.39
C ASP A 22 -16.53 -16.08 30.70
N HIS A 23 -15.21 -16.32 30.64
CA HIS A 23 -14.37 -16.67 31.80
C HIS A 23 -13.36 -15.57 32.15
N TYR A 24 -12.95 -14.77 31.17
CA TYR A 24 -12.05 -13.64 31.33
C TYR A 24 -12.74 -12.38 30.78
N PRO A 25 -13.56 -11.70 31.59
CA PRO A 25 -14.46 -10.67 31.09
C PRO A 25 -13.69 -9.48 30.49
N TRP A 26 -14.34 -8.76 29.59
CA TRP A 26 -13.77 -7.59 28.92
C TRP A 26 -13.13 -6.55 29.85
N SER A 27 -13.64 -6.40 31.07
CA SER A 27 -13.05 -5.52 32.08
C SER A 27 -11.59 -5.89 32.42
N GLU A 28 -11.27 -7.18 32.49
CA GLU A 28 -9.91 -7.66 32.75
C GLU A 28 -9.01 -7.46 31.53
N VAL A 29 -9.54 -7.71 30.33
CA VAL A 29 -8.86 -7.41 29.06
C VAL A 29 -8.49 -5.94 28.98
N TYR A 30 -9.42 -5.04 29.30
CA TYR A 30 -9.17 -3.59 29.31
C TYR A 30 -8.18 -3.16 30.37
N LEU A 31 -8.22 -3.77 31.55
CA LEU A 31 -7.28 -3.48 32.63
C LEU A 31 -5.85 -3.87 32.23
N ASP A 32 -5.65 -5.04 31.60
CA ASP A 32 -4.36 -5.44 31.04
C ASP A 32 -3.89 -4.47 29.94
N LEU A 33 -4.75 -4.18 28.96
CA LEU A 33 -4.40 -3.26 27.85
C LEU A 33 -4.03 -1.86 28.36
N ALA A 34 -4.77 -1.33 29.35
CA ALA A 34 -4.49 -0.03 29.96
C ALA A 34 -3.13 0.01 30.68
N SER A 35 -2.65 -1.13 31.19
CA SER A 35 -1.32 -1.23 31.82
C SER A 35 -0.16 -1.20 30.81
N ARG A 36 -0.44 -1.39 29.51
CA ARG A 36 0.56 -1.49 28.43
C ARG A 36 0.70 -0.17 27.66
N THR A 37 1.29 0.83 28.31
CA THR A 37 1.37 2.21 27.77
C THR A 37 2.23 2.39 26.51
N GLN A 38 3.01 1.37 26.12
CA GLN A 38 3.84 1.39 24.90
C GLN A 38 3.55 0.19 23.99
N LEU A 39 2.33 -0.34 24.03
CA LEU A 39 1.94 -1.49 23.22
C LEU A 39 2.08 -1.18 21.72
N ALA A 40 2.93 -1.94 21.04
CA ALA A 40 2.79 -2.23 19.62
C ALA A 40 2.24 -3.65 19.53
N GLY A 41 1.05 -3.82 18.98
CA GLY A 41 0.36 -5.10 19.11
C GLY A 41 -1.02 -5.12 18.50
N VAL A 42 -1.58 -6.32 18.51
CA VAL A 42 -2.86 -6.62 17.88
C VAL A 42 -3.72 -7.44 18.85
N LEU A 43 -4.95 -7.00 19.08
CA LEU A 43 -5.98 -7.78 19.76
C LEU A 43 -6.92 -8.34 18.71
N ASP A 44 -6.94 -9.65 18.61
CA ASP A 44 -7.86 -10.41 17.79
C ASP A 44 -9.01 -10.90 18.65
N VAL A 45 -10.23 -10.74 18.14
CA VAL A 45 -11.47 -11.15 18.80
C VAL A 45 -12.24 -12.02 17.82
N ARG A 46 -12.62 -13.22 18.24
CA ARG A 46 -13.38 -14.17 17.42
C ARG A 46 -14.66 -14.60 18.12
N ASP A 47 -15.80 -14.40 17.50
CA ASP A 47 -17.10 -14.92 17.95
C ASP A 47 -17.74 -15.69 16.80
N GLY A 48 -17.61 -17.02 16.83
CA GLY A 48 -17.95 -17.89 15.70
C GLY A 48 -17.15 -17.53 14.45
N ASP A 49 -17.86 -17.18 13.37
CA ASP A 49 -17.29 -16.79 12.08
C ASP A 49 -16.92 -15.28 12.00
N GLN A 50 -17.30 -14.50 13.01
CA GLN A 50 -16.96 -13.08 13.05
C GLN A 50 -15.58 -12.86 13.69
N LEU A 51 -14.80 -11.99 13.06
CA LEU A 51 -13.45 -11.64 13.47
C LEU A 51 -13.32 -10.12 13.56
N GLY A 52 -12.87 -9.63 14.71
CA GLY A 52 -12.58 -8.22 14.97
C GLY A 52 -11.14 -8.03 15.38
N ARG A 53 -10.41 -7.16 14.70
CA ARG A 53 -9.01 -6.83 15.00
C ARG A 53 -8.90 -5.42 15.52
N TYR A 54 -8.08 -5.24 16.54
CA TYR A 54 -7.69 -3.94 17.07
C TYR A 54 -6.18 -3.81 17.07
N ILE A 55 -5.65 -2.65 16.67
CA ILE A 55 -4.21 -2.47 16.49
C ILE A 55 -3.71 -1.24 17.26
N TRP A 56 -2.59 -1.42 17.95
CA TRP A 56 -1.82 -0.35 18.60
C TRP A 56 -0.42 -0.27 18.02
N ASN A 57 0.12 0.94 17.97
CA ASN A 57 1.52 1.17 17.67
C ASN A 57 2.11 2.19 18.66
N GLY A 58 3.11 1.76 19.45
CA GLY A 58 3.78 2.64 20.42
C GLY A 58 2.88 3.17 21.53
N GLY A 59 1.81 2.46 21.88
CA GLY A 59 0.80 2.90 22.85
C GLY A 59 -0.35 3.71 22.25
N GLU A 60 -0.23 4.15 21.00
CA GLU A 60 -1.31 4.81 20.29
C GLU A 60 -2.22 3.79 19.62
N VAL A 61 -3.52 4.05 19.66
CA VAL A 61 -4.51 3.32 18.87
C VAL A 61 -4.33 3.67 17.40
N ARG A 62 -4.17 2.66 16.54
CA ARG A 62 -4.30 2.83 15.09
C ARG A 62 -5.75 2.71 14.63
N GLY A 63 -6.45 1.75 15.21
CA GLY A 63 -7.88 1.59 15.01
C GLY A 63 -8.31 0.15 15.13
N ALA A 64 -9.52 -0.09 14.64
CA ALA A 64 -10.21 -1.36 14.74
C ALA A 64 -10.86 -1.67 13.41
N TYR A 65 -11.07 -2.95 13.11
CA TYR A 65 -11.92 -3.34 12.00
C TYR A 65 -12.58 -4.69 12.28
N LEU A 66 -13.73 -4.90 11.66
CA LEU A 66 -14.50 -6.14 11.75
C LEU A 66 -14.67 -6.74 10.37
N SER A 67 -14.41 -8.03 10.25
CA SER A 67 -14.60 -8.80 9.01
C SER A 67 -16.01 -8.57 8.44
N GLY A 68 -16.08 -8.20 7.17
CA GLY A 68 -17.33 -7.90 6.46
C GLY A 68 -18.01 -6.57 6.81
N ARG A 69 -17.46 -5.77 7.73
CA ARG A 69 -18.01 -4.45 8.13
C ARG A 69 -17.01 -3.29 7.95
N GLY A 70 -15.73 -3.58 7.84
CA GLY A 70 -14.66 -2.59 7.68
C GLY A 70 -14.23 -1.95 9.00
N ASP A 71 -13.64 -0.77 8.90
CA ASP A 71 -13.11 -0.03 10.05
C ASP A 71 -14.20 0.31 11.08
N LEU A 72 -13.85 0.14 12.36
CA LEU A 72 -14.67 0.50 13.51
C LEU A 72 -14.06 1.73 14.20
N PRO A 73 -14.89 2.64 14.75
CA PRO A 73 -14.41 3.89 15.32
C PRO A 73 -13.65 3.72 16.64
N GLU A 74 -14.01 2.73 17.46
CA GLU A 74 -13.47 2.59 18.83
C GLU A 74 -13.42 1.14 19.31
N LEU A 75 -12.46 0.83 20.21
CA LEU A 75 -12.32 -0.49 20.84
C LEU A 75 -13.58 -0.91 21.61
N ALA A 76 -14.25 0.07 22.22
CA ALA A 76 -15.45 -0.12 23.01
C ALA A 76 -16.63 -0.67 22.18
N ALA A 77 -16.56 -0.62 20.84
CA ALA A 77 -17.54 -1.25 19.98
C ALA A 77 -17.43 -2.79 19.97
N LEU A 78 -16.24 -3.37 20.17
CA LEU A 78 -16.03 -4.81 20.04
C LEU A 78 -16.85 -5.66 21.02
N PRO A 79 -16.95 -5.36 22.33
CA PRO A 79 -17.78 -6.16 23.25
C PRO A 79 -19.27 -6.16 22.89
N ALA A 80 -19.77 -5.07 22.31
CA ALA A 80 -21.16 -4.98 21.88
C ALA A 80 -21.43 -5.83 20.62
N LEU A 81 -20.41 -5.99 19.77
CA LEU A 81 -20.51 -6.72 18.50
C LEU A 81 -20.14 -8.20 18.64
N LEU A 82 -19.21 -8.51 19.55
CA LEU A 82 -18.63 -9.84 19.79
C LEU A 82 -18.69 -10.16 21.30
N PRO A 83 -19.89 -10.26 21.88
CA PRO A 83 -20.07 -10.30 23.34
C PRO A 83 -19.57 -11.58 24.00
N ARG A 84 -19.46 -12.68 23.25
CA ARG A 84 -18.97 -13.99 23.75
C ARG A 84 -17.77 -14.49 22.95
N GLY A 85 -16.94 -13.56 22.51
CA GLY A 85 -15.75 -13.88 21.73
C GLY A 85 -14.63 -14.51 22.55
N SER A 86 -13.75 -15.21 21.86
CA SER A 86 -12.39 -15.50 22.32
C SER A 86 -11.46 -14.35 21.94
N VAL A 87 -10.60 -13.91 22.86
CA VAL A 87 -9.61 -12.86 22.62
C VAL A 87 -8.18 -13.41 22.62
N SER A 88 -7.38 -12.93 21.67
CA SER A 88 -5.95 -13.20 21.56
C SER A 88 -5.20 -11.88 21.43
N LEU A 89 -4.18 -11.66 22.25
CA LEU A 89 -3.32 -10.48 22.17
C LEU A 89 -1.94 -10.88 21.67
N TYR A 90 -1.48 -10.20 20.63
CA TYR A 90 -0.16 -10.38 20.04
C TYR A 90 0.68 -9.12 20.28
N GLN A 91 1.91 -9.30 20.79
CA GLN A 91 2.88 -8.23 20.91
C GLN A 91 3.76 -8.20 19.67
N LEU A 92 3.72 -7.09 18.94
CA LEU A 92 4.42 -6.93 17.67
C LEU A 92 5.55 -5.91 17.80
N GLU A 93 6.44 -5.90 16.81
CA GLU A 93 7.31 -4.74 16.63
C GLU A 93 6.51 -3.58 16.04
N PRO A 94 6.85 -2.32 16.37
CA PRO A 94 6.16 -1.13 15.84
C PRO A 94 5.98 -1.13 14.32
N VAL A 95 7.04 -1.47 13.58
CA VAL A 95 7.00 -1.55 12.11
C VAL A 95 6.01 -2.59 11.60
N LEU A 96 5.90 -3.72 12.30
CA LEU A 96 4.99 -4.80 11.93
C LEU A 96 3.54 -4.45 12.26
N ALA A 97 3.29 -3.83 13.42
CA ALA A 97 1.96 -3.33 13.79
C ALA A 97 1.44 -2.30 12.77
N GLU A 98 2.31 -1.38 12.33
CA GLU A 98 1.99 -0.41 11.29
C GLU A 98 1.68 -1.12 9.96
N LEU A 99 2.52 -2.06 9.55
CA LEU A 99 2.33 -2.79 8.30
C LEU A 99 1.00 -3.58 8.25
N VAL A 100 0.62 -4.23 9.36
CA VAL A 100 -0.67 -4.93 9.48
C VAL A 100 -1.82 -3.94 9.32
N TRP A 101 -1.71 -2.75 9.92
CA TRP A 101 -2.71 -1.70 9.78
C TRP A 101 -2.79 -1.17 8.35
N GLU A 102 -1.66 -0.84 7.73
CA GLU A 102 -1.57 -0.31 6.37
C GLU A 102 -2.13 -1.30 5.32
N CYS A 103 -1.85 -2.60 5.47
CA CYS A 103 -2.24 -3.64 4.52
C CYS A 103 -3.69 -4.12 4.66
N ARG A 104 -4.45 -3.68 5.67
CA ARG A 104 -5.82 -4.18 5.93
C ARG A 104 -6.82 -3.95 4.78
N HIS A 105 -6.58 -2.92 3.98
CA HIS A 105 -7.35 -2.59 2.77
C HIS A 105 -6.54 -2.77 1.48
N GLY A 106 -5.37 -3.41 1.57
CA GLY A 106 -4.51 -3.62 0.41
C GLY A 106 -5.19 -4.53 -0.62
N THR A 107 -4.88 -4.29 -1.89
CA THR A 107 -5.33 -5.17 -2.97
C THR A 107 -4.33 -6.30 -3.17
N PHE A 108 -4.82 -7.49 -3.50
CA PHE A 108 -3.95 -8.61 -3.88
C PHE A 108 -3.38 -8.43 -5.27
N THR A 109 -2.08 -8.64 -5.38
CA THR A 109 -1.39 -8.72 -6.66
C THR A 109 -0.71 -10.08 -6.77
N ASP A 110 -1.01 -10.82 -7.84
CA ASP A 110 -0.35 -12.08 -8.12
C ASP A 110 1.10 -11.85 -8.52
N VAL A 111 2.02 -12.53 -7.85
CA VAL A 111 3.43 -12.53 -8.24
C VAL A 111 3.61 -13.57 -9.33
N GLN A 112 4.11 -13.13 -10.49
CA GLN A 112 4.21 -13.95 -11.71
C GLN A 112 5.32 -15.01 -11.67
N VAL A 113 6.06 -15.10 -10.56
CA VAL A 113 7.13 -16.08 -10.34
C VAL A 113 6.86 -16.86 -9.05
N PRO A 114 7.12 -18.18 -9.03
CA PRO A 114 6.89 -18.99 -7.85
C PRO A 114 7.93 -18.72 -6.76
N TRP A 115 7.67 -19.22 -5.55
CA TRP A 115 8.70 -19.28 -4.51
C TRP A 115 9.76 -20.34 -4.84
N PRO A 116 11.08 -20.11 -4.65
CA PRO A 116 11.72 -18.98 -3.99
C PRO A 116 12.15 -17.83 -4.91
N GLU A 117 11.93 -17.90 -6.22
CA GLU A 117 12.35 -16.86 -7.18
C GLU A 117 11.71 -15.49 -6.87
N ALA A 118 10.46 -15.51 -6.39
CA ALA A 118 9.77 -14.33 -5.87
C ALA A 118 10.57 -13.59 -4.78
N ARG A 119 11.40 -14.29 -3.99
CA ARG A 119 12.22 -13.66 -2.95
C ARG A 119 13.18 -12.62 -3.51
N ASP A 120 13.89 -12.97 -4.58
CA ASP A 120 14.89 -12.08 -5.17
C ASP A 120 14.20 -10.88 -5.85
N LEU A 121 13.01 -11.11 -6.42
CA LEU A 121 12.18 -10.05 -6.97
C LEU A 121 11.75 -9.04 -5.88
N LEU A 122 11.25 -9.52 -4.75
CA LEU A 122 10.80 -8.67 -3.64
C LEU A 122 11.97 -7.91 -3.01
N ALA A 123 13.12 -8.57 -2.84
CA ALA A 123 14.34 -7.95 -2.36
C ALA A 123 14.83 -6.84 -3.32
N GLY A 124 14.89 -7.13 -4.62
CA GLY A 124 15.33 -6.18 -5.65
C GLY A 124 14.40 -4.98 -5.80
N ARG A 125 13.10 -5.16 -5.56
CA ARG A 125 12.09 -4.08 -5.59
C ARG A 125 11.95 -3.34 -4.26
N ARG A 126 12.72 -3.69 -3.23
CA ARG A 126 12.60 -3.12 -1.89
C ARG A 126 11.16 -3.21 -1.36
N TYR A 127 10.51 -4.34 -1.65
CA TYR A 127 9.09 -4.54 -1.37
C TYR A 127 8.75 -4.31 0.10
N ARG A 128 7.66 -3.57 0.35
CA ARG A 128 7.04 -3.38 1.66
C ARG A 128 5.58 -3.81 1.59
N GLY A 129 5.20 -4.74 2.45
CA GLY A 129 3.84 -5.29 2.50
C GLY A 129 3.82 -6.72 3.02
N VAL A 130 2.72 -7.41 2.74
CA VAL A 130 2.50 -8.78 3.17
C VAL A 130 2.58 -9.70 1.97
N LEU A 131 3.17 -10.88 2.15
CA LEU A 131 3.17 -11.94 1.16
C LEU A 131 2.39 -13.13 1.71
N LEU A 132 1.46 -13.60 0.88
CA LEU A 132 0.53 -14.68 1.18
C LEU A 132 0.73 -15.81 0.18
N SER A 133 0.64 -17.06 0.63
CA SER A 133 0.68 -18.22 -0.26
C SER A 133 -0.65 -18.97 -0.26
N ALA A 134 -0.92 -19.69 -1.36
CA ALA A 134 -2.08 -20.58 -1.44
C ALA A 134 -2.07 -21.67 -0.34
N GLY A 135 -0.89 -22.04 0.16
CA GLY A 135 -0.68 -22.98 1.26
C GLY A 135 -0.98 -22.43 2.66
N GLY A 136 -1.34 -21.14 2.78
CA GLY A 136 -1.63 -20.54 4.09
C GLY A 136 -0.45 -19.79 4.72
N ALA A 137 0.71 -19.72 4.05
CA ALA A 137 1.84 -18.98 4.57
C ALA A 137 1.57 -17.46 4.51
N CYS A 138 1.96 -16.74 5.56
CA CYS A 138 1.82 -15.29 5.67
C CYS A 138 3.13 -14.72 6.21
N SER A 139 3.77 -13.85 5.43
CA SER A 139 5.04 -13.22 5.79
C SER A 139 5.00 -11.72 5.56
N PHE A 140 5.70 -10.98 6.41
CA PHE A 140 5.69 -9.53 6.45
C PHE A 140 7.04 -9.00 6.00
N TRP A 141 7.02 -8.00 5.13
CA TRP A 141 8.21 -7.50 4.46
C TRP A 141 8.29 -5.98 4.56
N ASP A 142 9.49 -5.48 4.77
CA ASP A 142 9.82 -4.06 4.70
C ASP A 142 11.17 -3.90 4.03
N ASP A 143 11.25 -2.96 3.08
CA ASP A 143 12.45 -2.68 2.31
C ASP A 143 13.10 -3.93 1.65
N GLY A 144 12.26 -4.87 1.19
CA GLY A 144 12.69 -6.13 0.57
C GLY A 144 13.26 -7.15 1.57
N ARG A 145 13.11 -6.92 2.87
CA ARG A 145 13.57 -7.82 3.95
C ARG A 145 12.39 -8.41 4.70
N LEU A 146 12.53 -9.67 5.11
CA LEU A 146 11.56 -10.36 5.95
C LEU A 146 11.59 -9.77 7.38
N LEU A 147 10.47 -9.23 7.82
CA LEU A 147 10.23 -8.82 9.21
C LEU A 147 9.78 -9.99 10.08
N GLY A 148 8.97 -10.90 9.53
CA GLY A 148 8.48 -12.06 10.27
C GLY A 148 7.39 -12.85 9.54
N GLY A 149 6.85 -13.86 10.23
CA GLY A 149 5.84 -14.76 9.70
C GLY A 149 6.43 -16.02 9.05
N THR A 150 5.58 -16.75 8.32
CA THR A 150 5.92 -18.02 7.69
C THR A 150 6.14 -17.83 6.20
N LEU A 151 7.26 -18.32 5.69
CA LEU A 151 7.57 -18.29 4.26
C LEU A 151 6.82 -19.41 3.50
N PRO A 152 6.48 -19.20 2.22
CA PRO A 152 5.85 -20.23 1.39
C PRO A 152 6.73 -21.48 1.24
N ALA A 153 6.09 -22.61 0.93
CA ALA A 153 6.84 -23.79 0.49
C ALA A 153 7.37 -23.59 -0.95
N PRO A 154 8.42 -24.33 -1.36
CA PRO A 154 8.94 -24.26 -2.72
C PRO A 154 7.86 -24.54 -3.78
N ASN A 155 7.88 -23.75 -4.86
CA ASN A 155 6.95 -23.77 -5.98
C ASN A 155 5.50 -23.38 -5.65
N GLU A 156 5.22 -22.86 -4.45
CA GLU A 156 3.90 -22.30 -4.17
C GLU A 156 3.67 -20.98 -4.92
N PRO A 157 2.47 -20.76 -5.48
CA PRO A 157 2.07 -19.46 -5.96
C PRO A 157 1.92 -18.50 -4.78
N VAL A 158 2.34 -17.26 -4.98
CA VAL A 158 2.35 -16.22 -3.95
C VAL A 158 1.64 -14.97 -4.43
N GLN A 159 0.96 -14.31 -3.51
CA GLN A 159 0.27 -13.05 -3.71
C GLN A 159 0.87 -12.01 -2.76
N THR A 160 0.95 -10.77 -3.20
CA THR A 160 1.36 -9.64 -2.37
C THR A 160 0.17 -8.78 -2.02
N VAL A 161 0.20 -8.22 -0.81
CA VAL A 161 -0.71 -7.17 -0.34
C VAL A 161 0.17 -6.02 0.13
N ALA A 162 0.27 -4.97 -0.69
CA ALA A 162 0.95 -3.74 -0.34
C ALA A 162 -0.07 -2.63 -0.09
N GLN A 163 0.32 -1.64 0.70
CA GLN A 163 -0.46 -0.41 0.82
C GLN A 163 -0.52 0.26 -0.56
N GLN A 164 -1.71 0.63 -1.02
CA GLN A 164 -1.80 1.66 -2.06
C GLN A 164 -1.23 2.93 -1.45
N VAL A 165 -0.11 3.44 -1.96
CA VAL A 165 0.46 4.70 -1.49
C VAL A 165 -0.64 5.75 -1.64
N GLN A 166 -1.16 6.24 -0.51
CA GLN A 166 -2.09 7.36 -0.52
C GLN A 166 -1.26 8.62 -0.72
N PHE A 167 -1.52 9.34 -1.80
CA PHE A 167 -0.86 10.59 -2.10
C PHE A 167 -1.88 11.62 -2.56
N GLY A 168 -1.60 12.89 -2.27
CA GLY A 168 -2.43 14.02 -2.69
C GLY A 168 -2.10 14.50 -4.11
N LEU A 169 -2.97 15.35 -4.67
CA LEU A 169 -2.75 15.95 -6.01
C LEU A 169 -1.46 16.77 -6.04
N GLU A 170 -1.13 17.45 -4.94
CA GLU A 170 0.11 18.21 -4.79
C GLU A 170 1.36 17.32 -4.84
N GLU A 171 1.37 16.21 -4.09
CA GLU A 171 2.49 15.26 -4.08
C GLU A 171 2.67 14.61 -5.47
N LEU A 172 1.57 14.27 -6.15
CA LEU A 172 1.59 13.77 -7.53
C LEU A 172 2.21 14.82 -8.48
N THR A 173 1.78 16.08 -8.36
CA THR A 173 2.27 17.19 -9.20
C THR A 173 3.77 17.40 -9.01
N GLN A 174 4.23 17.38 -7.76
CA GLN A 174 5.64 17.54 -7.44
C GLN A 174 6.47 16.39 -8.04
N PHE A 175 6.04 15.16 -7.83
CA PHE A 175 6.73 13.99 -8.37
C PHE A 175 6.81 14.01 -9.90
N TRP A 176 5.71 14.33 -10.58
CA TRP A 176 5.72 14.46 -12.03
C TRP A 176 6.60 15.62 -12.51
N SER A 177 6.68 16.72 -11.77
CA SER A 177 7.62 17.81 -12.07
C SER A 177 9.08 17.34 -11.98
N GLU A 178 9.41 16.48 -11.01
CA GLU A 178 10.75 15.87 -10.91
C GLU A 178 11.04 14.92 -12.09
N VAL A 179 10.06 14.10 -12.49
CA VAL A 179 10.14 13.23 -13.67
C VAL A 179 10.41 14.07 -14.91
N LEU A 180 9.59 15.10 -15.15
CA LEU A 180 9.72 15.97 -16.32
C LEU A 180 11.02 16.77 -16.32
N ALA A 181 11.47 17.26 -15.15
CA ALA A 181 12.77 17.94 -15.02
C ALA A 181 13.95 17.02 -15.35
N THR A 182 13.89 15.77 -14.90
CA THR A 182 14.92 14.77 -15.24
C THR A 182 14.98 14.54 -16.75
N LEU A 183 13.82 14.43 -17.40
CA LEU A 183 13.71 14.17 -18.83
C LEU A 183 14.04 15.39 -19.71
N ALA A 184 13.79 16.60 -19.23
CA ALA A 184 14.11 17.85 -19.94
C ALA A 184 15.60 17.99 -20.29
N THR A 185 16.48 17.26 -19.59
CA THR A 185 17.92 17.21 -19.91
C THR A 185 18.23 16.44 -21.20
N ARG A 186 17.28 15.64 -21.72
CA ARG A 186 17.48 14.73 -22.86
C ARG A 186 16.58 15.00 -24.05
N VAL A 187 15.45 15.67 -23.85
CA VAL A 187 14.45 15.93 -24.91
C VAL A 187 13.95 17.39 -24.86
N PRO A 188 13.52 17.96 -26.00
CA PRO A 188 12.91 19.30 -26.03
C PRO A 188 11.49 19.26 -25.45
N LEU A 189 11.41 19.28 -24.10
CA LEU A 189 10.20 18.96 -23.36
C LEU A 189 9.00 19.83 -23.75
N GLU A 190 9.15 21.16 -23.84
CA GLU A 190 8.02 22.06 -24.13
C GLU A 190 7.39 21.82 -25.52
N THR A 191 8.24 21.58 -26.53
CA THR A 191 7.78 21.28 -27.89
C THR A 191 7.04 19.95 -27.95
N ASN A 192 7.60 18.93 -27.30
CA ASN A 192 6.97 17.62 -27.24
C ASN A 192 5.68 17.66 -26.42
N TRP A 193 5.65 18.41 -25.32
CA TRP A 193 4.47 18.62 -24.48
C TRP A 193 3.31 19.17 -25.30
N ARG A 194 3.52 20.31 -25.99
CA ARG A 194 2.47 20.92 -26.84
C ARG A 194 1.92 19.94 -27.87
N THR A 195 2.79 19.14 -28.46
CA THR A 195 2.40 18.13 -29.46
C THR A 195 1.57 17.02 -28.81
N ALA A 196 2.02 16.49 -27.68
CA ALA A 196 1.36 15.41 -26.94
C ALA A 196 -0.02 15.83 -26.41
N VAL A 197 -0.11 16.98 -25.74
CA VAL A 197 -1.40 17.44 -25.17
C VAL A 197 -2.43 17.75 -26.25
N THR A 198 -2.00 18.27 -27.41
CA THR A 198 -2.93 18.49 -28.53
C THR A 198 -3.43 17.17 -29.12
N ALA A 199 -2.57 16.15 -29.16
CA ALA A 199 -2.92 14.84 -29.69
C ALA A 199 -3.83 14.03 -28.75
N LEU A 200 -3.76 14.29 -27.44
CA LEU A 200 -4.47 13.55 -26.40
C LEU A 200 -5.67 14.30 -25.81
N ALA A 201 -5.95 15.53 -26.25
CA ALA A 201 -7.01 16.37 -25.68
C ALA A 201 -8.42 15.77 -25.87
N ASP A 202 -8.63 14.99 -26.93
CA ASP A 202 -9.91 14.34 -27.19
C ASP A 202 -10.17 13.16 -26.20
N GLU A 203 -9.12 12.41 -25.82
CA GLU A 203 -9.22 11.34 -24.83
C GLU A 203 -9.11 11.83 -23.38
N HIS A 204 -8.34 12.90 -23.15
CA HIS A 204 -8.05 13.47 -21.83
C HIS A 204 -8.39 14.97 -21.82
N PRO A 205 -9.64 15.36 -21.51
CA PRO A 205 -10.08 16.75 -21.56
C PRO A 205 -9.23 17.71 -20.70
N CYS A 206 -8.72 17.26 -19.56
CA CYS A 206 -7.82 18.06 -18.72
C CYS A 206 -6.51 18.51 -19.42
N LEU A 207 -6.12 17.86 -20.52
CA LEU A 207 -4.97 18.25 -21.35
C LEU A 207 -5.31 19.30 -22.42
N ASP A 208 -6.57 19.74 -22.54
CA ASP A 208 -6.97 20.74 -23.52
C ASP A 208 -6.08 22.01 -23.40
N PRO A 209 -5.31 22.35 -24.45
CA PRO A 209 -4.44 23.52 -24.46
C PRO A 209 -5.16 24.85 -24.18
N PHE A 210 -6.47 24.91 -24.43
CA PHE A 210 -7.30 26.10 -24.24
C PHE A 210 -7.91 26.16 -22.83
N ALA A 211 -8.27 25.02 -22.25
CA ALA A 211 -8.78 24.96 -20.87
C ALA A 211 -7.67 25.24 -19.84
N ARG A 212 -6.44 24.80 -20.13
CA ARG A 212 -5.25 24.96 -19.26
C ARG A 212 -5.47 24.41 -17.85
N GLU A 213 -6.15 23.28 -17.75
CA GLU A 213 -6.32 22.56 -16.49
C GLU A 213 -5.02 21.85 -16.08
N VAL A 214 -4.28 21.33 -17.06
CA VAL A 214 -2.93 20.79 -16.90
C VAL A 214 -1.99 21.52 -17.86
N TRP A 215 -0.94 22.17 -17.35
CA TRP A 215 0.04 22.84 -18.21
C TRP A 215 1.47 22.71 -17.68
N LEU A 216 2.41 22.94 -18.58
CA LEU A 216 3.84 22.90 -18.29
C LEU A 216 4.41 24.32 -18.31
N GLU A 217 5.22 24.65 -17.31
CA GLU A 217 6.01 25.87 -17.24
C GLU A 217 7.49 25.50 -17.04
N GLY A 218 8.27 25.54 -18.12
CA GLY A 218 9.62 24.96 -18.13
C GLY A 218 9.59 23.44 -17.94
N SER A 219 10.05 22.96 -16.78
CA SER A 219 9.94 21.56 -16.36
C SER A 219 8.95 21.33 -15.22
N GLN A 220 8.22 22.35 -14.81
CA GLN A 220 7.29 22.28 -13.69
C GLN A 220 5.87 22.03 -14.22
N LEU A 221 5.29 20.92 -13.79
CA LEU A 221 3.89 20.61 -14.05
C LEU A 221 3.01 21.49 -13.15
N ARG A 222 1.96 22.05 -13.72
CA ARG A 222 0.97 22.86 -13.03
C ARG A 222 -0.42 22.30 -13.30
N LEU A 223 -1.23 22.24 -12.25
CA LEU A 223 -2.59 21.72 -12.30
C LEU A 223 -3.55 22.75 -11.72
N HIS A 224 -4.75 22.82 -12.28
CA HIS A 224 -5.87 23.46 -11.62
C HIS A 224 -6.32 22.60 -10.42
N PRO A 225 -6.65 23.20 -9.26
CA PRO A 225 -6.92 22.43 -8.03
C PRO A 225 -8.17 21.54 -8.11
N ASP A 226 -9.08 21.86 -9.03
CA ASP A 226 -10.36 21.16 -9.18
C ASP A 226 -10.29 19.96 -10.16
N VAL A 227 -9.13 19.70 -10.78
CA VAL A 227 -9.01 18.57 -11.71
C VAL A 227 -8.96 17.26 -10.93
N PRO A 228 -9.79 16.27 -11.26
CA PRO A 228 -9.76 14.96 -10.61
C PRO A 228 -8.38 14.28 -10.74
N MET A 229 -7.87 13.76 -9.64
CA MET A 229 -6.57 13.08 -9.60
C MET A 229 -6.47 11.91 -10.58
N GLU A 230 -7.54 11.10 -10.68
CA GLU A 230 -7.60 9.94 -11.57
C GLU A 230 -7.47 10.36 -13.03
N GLU A 231 -8.09 11.48 -13.42
CA GLU A 231 -8.02 12.03 -14.77
C GLU A 231 -6.59 12.51 -15.09
N VAL A 232 -5.99 13.30 -14.19
CA VAL A 232 -4.60 13.78 -14.34
C VAL A 232 -3.63 12.61 -14.43
N GLN A 233 -3.79 11.60 -13.58
CA GLN A 233 -2.89 10.47 -13.55
C GLN A 233 -2.93 9.68 -14.87
N ALA A 234 -4.13 9.39 -15.38
CA ALA A 234 -4.31 8.71 -16.65
C ALA A 234 -3.69 9.53 -17.80
N ALA A 235 -3.96 10.84 -17.82
CA ALA A 235 -3.45 11.76 -18.82
C ALA A 235 -1.91 11.83 -18.84
N LEU A 236 -1.27 12.00 -17.68
CA LEU A 236 0.20 12.10 -17.58
C LEU A 236 0.90 10.80 -17.97
N ARG A 237 0.31 9.65 -17.61
CA ARG A 237 0.81 8.33 -18.00
C ARG A 237 0.84 8.19 -19.53
N ASP A 238 -0.20 8.64 -20.21
CA ASP A 238 -0.34 8.51 -21.66
C ASP A 238 0.47 9.57 -22.42
N VAL A 239 0.66 10.76 -21.84
CA VAL A 239 1.55 11.81 -22.37
C VAL A 239 3.01 11.36 -22.39
N LEU A 240 3.48 10.68 -21.34
CA LEU A 240 4.91 10.43 -21.14
C LEU A 240 5.60 9.68 -22.30
N PRO A 241 5.03 8.60 -22.88
CA PRO A 241 5.59 7.96 -24.08
C PRO A 241 5.75 8.91 -25.27
N MET A 242 4.83 9.86 -25.45
CA MET A 242 4.89 10.85 -26.53
C MET A 242 5.98 11.91 -26.29
N LEU A 243 6.30 12.20 -25.03
CA LEU A 243 7.40 13.11 -24.68
C LEU A 243 8.78 12.53 -24.99
N LEU A 244 8.89 11.20 -25.06
CA LEU A 244 10.15 10.47 -25.13
C LEU A 244 10.31 9.71 -26.46
N PRO A 245 10.70 10.38 -27.56
CA PRO A 245 11.06 9.74 -28.82
C PRO A 245 12.46 9.08 -28.73
N LEU A 246 12.73 8.40 -27.62
CA LEU A 246 14.00 7.74 -27.31
C LEU A 246 13.83 6.21 -27.35
N PRO A 247 14.87 5.45 -27.73
CA PRO A 247 14.87 4.01 -27.58
C PRO A 247 14.62 3.59 -26.12
N ALA A 248 13.96 2.45 -25.90
CA ALA A 248 13.61 1.93 -24.56
C ALA A 248 14.79 1.95 -23.57
N ALA A 249 15.97 1.46 -23.97
CA ALA A 249 17.15 1.46 -23.09
C ALA A 249 17.55 2.86 -22.57
N GLN A 250 17.38 3.91 -23.39
CA GLN A 250 17.71 5.28 -22.98
C GLN A 250 16.63 5.89 -22.09
N ARG A 251 15.37 5.50 -22.28
CA ARG A 251 14.25 5.87 -21.39
C ARG A 251 14.49 5.26 -20.00
N SER A 252 14.89 3.99 -19.93
CA SER A 252 15.11 3.28 -18.66
C SER A 252 16.23 3.94 -17.87
N ALA A 253 17.31 4.28 -18.57
CA ALA A 253 18.45 4.98 -17.98
C ALA A 253 18.14 6.45 -17.61
N ALA A 254 17.04 7.04 -18.11
CA ALA A 254 16.65 8.40 -17.76
C ALA A 254 15.91 8.46 -16.43
N VAL A 255 15.14 7.42 -16.11
CA VAL A 255 14.30 7.36 -14.90
C VAL A 255 14.83 6.39 -13.84
N ALA A 256 16.06 5.89 -14.00
CA ALA A 256 16.63 4.86 -13.13
C ALA A 256 16.61 5.26 -11.64
N ASP A 257 16.95 6.52 -11.34
CA ASP A 257 16.97 7.04 -9.96
C ASP A 257 15.54 7.24 -9.43
N LEU A 258 14.58 7.59 -10.30
CA LEU A 258 13.18 7.81 -9.94
C LEU A 258 12.45 6.50 -9.61
N ARG A 259 12.94 5.34 -10.09
CA ARG A 259 12.36 4.02 -9.75
C ARG A 259 12.39 3.71 -8.25
N GLN A 260 13.25 4.39 -7.49
CA GLN A 260 13.33 4.24 -6.04
C GLN A 260 12.33 5.12 -5.29
N HIS A 261 11.65 6.05 -5.99
CA HIS A 261 10.71 6.96 -5.38
C HIS A 261 9.40 6.24 -5.03
N ARG A 262 8.84 6.49 -3.84
CA ARG A 262 7.61 5.83 -3.36
C ARG A 262 6.40 6.01 -4.29
N LEU A 263 6.36 7.11 -5.03
CA LEU A 263 5.28 7.41 -5.98
C LEU A 263 5.50 6.83 -7.38
N PHE A 264 6.63 6.16 -7.66
CA PHE A 264 6.93 5.70 -9.01
C PHE A 264 5.88 4.72 -9.54
N GLU A 265 5.60 3.64 -8.81
CA GLU A 265 4.54 2.70 -9.18
C GLU A 265 3.16 3.36 -9.04
N ALA A 266 2.96 4.11 -7.96
CA ALA A 266 1.68 4.73 -7.62
C ALA A 266 1.24 5.80 -8.64
N ALA A 267 2.17 6.44 -9.35
CA ALA A 267 1.93 7.39 -10.44
C ALA A 267 1.75 6.70 -11.81
N GLY A 268 1.79 5.36 -11.88
CA GLY A 268 1.59 4.59 -13.11
C GLY A 268 2.82 4.50 -14.02
N LEU A 269 4.02 4.79 -13.51
CA LEU A 269 5.25 4.73 -14.32
C LEU A 269 5.82 3.32 -14.47
N ALA A 270 5.48 2.39 -13.57
CA ALA A 270 6.05 1.04 -13.54
C ALA A 270 5.63 0.17 -14.73
N ASP A 271 4.43 0.43 -15.27
CA ASP A 271 3.87 -0.33 -16.40
C ASP A 271 4.30 0.23 -17.77
N LEU A 272 4.94 1.40 -17.76
CA LEU A 272 5.42 2.03 -18.98
C LEU A 272 6.75 1.41 -19.41
N PRO A 273 7.02 1.30 -20.72
CA PRO A 273 8.31 0.85 -21.25
C PRO A 273 9.35 1.96 -21.14
N LEU A 274 9.57 2.45 -19.90
CA LEU A 274 10.60 3.41 -19.52
C LEU A 274 11.87 2.65 -19.27
#